data_AF-A0A5K7ZFQ8-F1
#
_entry.id   AF-A0A5K7ZFQ8-F1
#
_cell.length_a   1.000
_cell.length_b   1.000
_cell.length_c   1.000
_cell.angle_alpha   90.00
_cell.angle_beta   90.00
_cell.angle_gamma   90.00
#
_symmetry.space_group_name_H-M   'P 1'
#
loop_
_entity.id
_entity.type
_entity.pdbx_description
1 polymer ?
#
loop_
_entity_poly.entity_id
_entity_poly.type
_entity_poly.pdbx_seq_one_letter_code
_entity_poly.pdbx_strand_id
1 'polypeptide(L)'
;MFKKLERYFGAWKIGILNPDRGLWSLSPSVNKLGYLRAMNANGYHIFIKPEDESRFLLLDDIPENRLPYQKELKRFKPGRLVVETSPGNFQVWIKAGRCISNPEKRYWIRFFRADSACDPNLRWGRCPGFRNCKSKYGKNGQFPLSRLVWLDWKNVAQIPKVALSKKTVDRQPIKVRAITQCLSGNPILRTDYDRGDESATDFAYALALLRRGTDPEVVADRLLQEREDWTHHKGQRRQAAYLQRTIRRAVEIINQ
;
A
#
# COMPACT_ATOMS: atom_id res chain seq x y z
N MET A 1 -16.64 -7.83 -21.09
CA MET A 1 -15.69 -7.20 -20.14
C MET A 1 -14.25 -7.63 -20.38
N PHE A 2 -13.92 -8.93 -20.25
CA PHE A 2 -12.52 -9.41 -20.29
C PHE A 2 -11.75 -9.03 -21.57
N LYS A 3 -12.36 -9.14 -22.76
CA LYS A 3 -11.76 -8.67 -24.02
C LYS A 3 -11.36 -7.18 -23.98
N LYS A 4 -12.11 -6.33 -23.27
CA LYS A 4 -11.78 -4.90 -23.09
C LYS A 4 -10.58 -4.72 -22.16
N LEU A 5 -10.51 -5.51 -21.08
CA LEU A 5 -9.38 -5.49 -20.14
C LEU A 5 -8.10 -6.01 -20.79
N GLU A 6 -8.19 -7.06 -21.59
CA GLU A 6 -7.09 -7.61 -22.38
C GLU A 6 -6.55 -6.61 -23.39
N ARG A 7 -7.41 -5.91 -24.14
CA ARG A 7 -6.96 -4.81 -25.03
C ARG A 7 -6.24 -3.69 -24.28
N TYR A 8 -6.63 -3.42 -23.05
CA TYR A 8 -6.05 -2.35 -22.25
C TYR A 8 -4.70 -2.74 -21.64
N PHE A 9 -4.68 -3.85 -20.88
CA PHE A 9 -3.53 -4.33 -20.12
C PHE A 9 -2.54 -5.16 -20.95
N GLY A 10 -2.99 -5.77 -22.06
CA GLY A 10 -2.26 -6.86 -22.70
C GLY A 10 -2.35 -8.11 -21.82
N ALA A 11 -1.24 -8.53 -21.22
CA ALA A 11 -1.20 -9.60 -20.23
C ALA A 11 -1.69 -9.10 -18.86
N TRP A 12 -2.61 -9.84 -18.23
CA TRP A 12 -3.19 -9.48 -16.94
C TRP A 12 -3.65 -10.70 -16.14
N LYS A 13 -3.85 -10.52 -14.84
CA LYS A 13 -4.28 -11.55 -13.88
C LYS A 13 -5.57 -11.15 -13.17
N ILE A 14 -6.32 -12.17 -12.76
CA ILE A 14 -7.47 -12.03 -11.86
C ILE A 14 -7.05 -12.45 -10.47
N GLY A 15 -7.42 -11.64 -9.47
CA GLY A 15 -7.22 -11.94 -8.06
C GLY A 15 -8.54 -12.28 -7.40
N ILE A 16 -8.55 -13.32 -6.57
CA ILE A 16 -9.72 -13.70 -5.77
C ILE A 16 -9.28 -13.66 -4.31
N LEU A 17 -9.84 -12.71 -3.57
CA LEU A 17 -9.56 -12.55 -2.14
C LEU A 17 -10.76 -13.07 -1.36
N ASN A 18 -10.50 -14.14 -0.60
CA ASN A 18 -11.33 -14.53 0.52
C ASN A 18 -10.75 -13.83 1.77
N PRO A 19 -11.57 -13.13 2.59
CA PRO A 19 -11.11 -12.48 3.82
C PRO A 19 -10.36 -13.41 4.79
N ASP A 20 -10.77 -14.68 4.86
CA ASP A 20 -10.24 -15.68 5.79
C ASP A 20 -9.08 -16.49 5.19
N ARG A 21 -9.14 -16.77 3.88
CA ARG A 21 -8.16 -17.64 3.19
C ARG A 21 -7.07 -16.89 2.43
N GLY A 22 -7.19 -15.57 2.32
CA GLY A 22 -6.26 -14.73 1.59
C GLY A 22 -6.52 -14.64 0.08
N LEU A 23 -5.51 -14.15 -0.65
CA LEU A 23 -5.58 -13.82 -2.07
C LEU A 23 -4.82 -14.84 -2.92
N TRP A 24 -5.48 -15.41 -3.92
CA TRP A 24 -4.82 -16.18 -4.99
C TRP A 24 -5.16 -15.59 -6.35
N SER A 25 -4.37 -15.94 -7.37
CA SER A 25 -4.53 -15.42 -8.72
C SER A 25 -4.77 -16.50 -9.76
N LEU A 26 -5.51 -16.15 -10.81
CA LEU A 26 -5.81 -17.01 -11.95
C LEU A 26 -5.56 -16.26 -13.25
N SER A 27 -5.18 -16.99 -14.30
CA SER A 27 -5.20 -16.46 -15.67
C SER A 27 -6.64 -16.18 -16.12
N PRO A 28 -6.90 -15.04 -16.77
CA PRO A 28 -8.22 -14.65 -17.23
C PRO A 28 -8.72 -15.58 -18.33
N SER A 29 -9.95 -16.08 -18.18
CA SER A 29 -10.63 -16.88 -19.20
C SER A 29 -12.14 -16.71 -19.08
N VAL A 30 -12.84 -16.68 -20.21
CA VAL A 30 -14.31 -16.59 -20.26
C VAL A 30 -14.96 -17.79 -19.55
N ASN A 31 -14.35 -18.97 -19.65
CA ASN A 31 -14.83 -20.20 -19.01
C ASN A 31 -14.82 -20.10 -17.48
N LYS A 32 -14.00 -19.20 -16.91
CA LYS A 32 -13.93 -18.97 -15.45
C LYS A 32 -14.99 -17.98 -14.94
N LEU A 33 -15.79 -17.35 -15.81
CA LEU A 33 -16.77 -16.34 -15.38
C LEU A 33 -17.82 -16.89 -14.42
N GLY A 34 -18.33 -18.10 -14.67
CA GLY A 34 -19.29 -18.76 -13.77
C GLY A 34 -18.72 -18.94 -12.37
N TYR A 35 -17.49 -19.49 -12.29
CA TYR A 35 -16.75 -19.63 -11.03
C TYR A 35 -16.53 -18.28 -10.32
N LEU A 36 -16.08 -17.25 -11.03
CA LEU A 36 -15.85 -15.92 -10.44
C LEU A 36 -17.14 -15.29 -9.92
N ARG A 37 -18.26 -15.46 -10.62
CA ARG A 37 -19.59 -15.01 -10.17
C ARG A 37 -20.01 -15.74 -8.91
N ALA A 38 -19.82 -17.06 -8.85
CA ALA A 38 -20.10 -17.86 -7.67
C ALA A 38 -19.25 -17.42 -6.47
N MET A 39 -17.94 -17.23 -6.65
CA MET A 39 -17.07 -16.72 -5.58
C MET A 39 -17.52 -15.33 -5.09
N ASN A 40 -17.84 -14.42 -6.02
CA ASN A 40 -18.29 -13.08 -5.65
C ASN A 40 -19.65 -13.07 -4.93
N ALA A 41 -20.57 -13.95 -5.31
CA ALA A 41 -21.84 -14.16 -4.61
C ALA A 41 -21.63 -14.68 -3.18
N ASN A 42 -20.59 -15.49 -2.96
CA ASN A 42 -20.16 -15.95 -1.63
C ASN A 42 -19.32 -14.91 -0.86
N GLY A 43 -19.36 -13.64 -1.25
CA GLY A 43 -18.67 -12.55 -0.54
C GLY A 43 -17.22 -12.32 -0.95
N TYR A 44 -16.67 -13.10 -1.91
CA TYR A 44 -15.26 -12.99 -2.25
C TYR A 44 -15.03 -11.75 -3.13
N HIS A 45 -13.87 -11.15 -2.96
CA HIS A 45 -13.46 -9.96 -3.66
C HIS A 45 -12.72 -10.29 -4.95
N ILE A 46 -13.21 -9.78 -6.09
CA ILE A 46 -12.59 -10.01 -7.39
C ILE A 46 -11.77 -8.78 -7.80
N PHE A 47 -10.51 -9.01 -8.12
CA PHE A 47 -9.54 -8.00 -8.49
C PHE A 47 -8.89 -8.28 -9.84
N ILE A 48 -8.25 -7.27 -10.40
CA ILE A 48 -7.48 -7.30 -11.64
C ILE A 48 -6.16 -6.57 -11.47
N LYS A 49 -5.18 -7.00 -12.26
CA LYS A 49 -3.85 -6.43 -12.26
C LYS A 49 -3.12 -6.76 -13.57
N PRO A 50 -2.35 -5.82 -14.17
CA PRO A 50 -1.46 -6.15 -15.28
C PRO A 50 -0.33 -7.09 -14.83
N GLU A 51 0.18 -7.92 -15.74
CA GLU A 51 1.40 -8.69 -15.45
C GLU A 51 2.64 -7.80 -15.39
N ASP A 52 2.78 -6.88 -16.34
CA ASP A 52 3.76 -5.80 -16.29
C ASP A 52 3.16 -4.57 -15.62
N GLU A 53 3.45 -4.38 -14.33
CA GLU A 53 3.01 -3.20 -13.59
C GLU A 53 3.81 -1.93 -13.94
N SER A 54 4.98 -2.05 -14.58
CA SER A 54 5.92 -0.92 -14.71
C SER A 54 5.33 0.23 -15.53
N ARG A 55 4.40 -0.04 -16.43
CA ARG A 55 3.72 0.94 -17.30
C ARG A 55 2.35 1.38 -16.80
N PHE A 56 1.93 0.94 -15.62
CA PHE A 56 0.61 1.27 -15.09
C PHE A 56 0.71 1.99 -13.75
N LEU A 57 -0.04 3.08 -13.65
CA LEU A 57 -0.30 3.80 -12.40
C LEU A 57 -1.76 3.55 -12.01
N LEU A 58 -1.99 3.04 -10.80
CA LEU A 58 -3.33 2.92 -10.23
C LEU A 58 -3.51 4.04 -9.20
N LEU A 59 -4.52 4.88 -9.43
CA LEU A 59 -5.03 5.85 -8.47
C LEU A 59 -6.33 5.30 -7.88
N ASP A 60 -6.37 5.09 -6.57
CA ASP A 60 -7.51 4.48 -5.89
C ASP A 60 -8.19 5.48 -4.96
N ASP A 61 -9.43 5.16 -4.59
CA ASP A 61 -10.29 5.96 -3.71
C ASP A 61 -10.45 7.43 -4.17
N ILE A 62 -10.70 7.60 -5.48
CA ILE A 62 -10.92 8.91 -6.10
C ILE A 62 -12.42 9.25 -5.99
N PRO A 63 -12.81 10.29 -5.25
CA PRO A 63 -14.20 10.73 -5.21
C PRO A 63 -14.61 11.39 -6.54
N GLU A 64 -15.92 11.34 -6.84
CA GLU A 64 -16.49 11.86 -8.09
C GLU A 64 -16.03 13.27 -8.44
N ASN A 65 -16.06 14.18 -7.47
CA ASN A 65 -15.67 15.58 -7.65
C ASN A 65 -14.19 15.79 -8.05
N ARG A 66 -13.32 14.79 -7.83
CA ARG A 66 -11.89 14.85 -8.24
C ARG A 66 -11.63 14.18 -9.59
N LEU A 67 -12.59 13.42 -10.12
CA LEU A 67 -12.44 12.74 -11.40
C LEU A 67 -12.26 13.73 -12.58
N PRO A 68 -12.98 14.87 -12.67
CA PRO A 68 -12.75 15.89 -13.69
C PRO A 68 -11.33 16.47 -13.64
N TYR A 69 -10.83 16.83 -12.45
CA TYR A 69 -9.47 17.37 -12.29
C TYR A 69 -8.40 16.45 -12.90
N GLN A 70 -8.53 15.14 -12.66
CA GLN A 70 -7.61 14.16 -13.28
C GLN A 70 -7.74 14.10 -14.81
N LYS A 71 -8.94 14.34 -15.37
CA LYS A 71 -9.20 14.34 -16.81
C LYS A 71 -8.69 15.63 -17.48
N GLU A 72 -8.66 16.74 -16.78
CA GLU A 72 -8.24 18.04 -17.30
C GLU A 72 -6.71 18.17 -17.43
N LEU A 73 -5.95 17.39 -16.66
CA LEU A 73 -4.52 17.25 -16.88
C LEU A 73 -4.28 16.51 -18.21
N LYS A 74 -4.15 17.26 -19.32
CA LYS A 74 -4.00 16.77 -20.69
C LYS A 74 -3.04 15.58 -20.84
N ARG A 75 -1.98 15.54 -20.03
CA ARG A 75 -0.96 14.49 -20.01
C ARG A 75 -1.40 13.15 -19.38
N PHE A 76 -2.41 13.17 -18.51
CA PHE A 76 -2.94 12.01 -17.77
C PHE A 76 -4.31 11.54 -18.29
N LYS A 77 -4.98 12.34 -19.12
CA LYS A 77 -6.26 11.98 -19.74
C LYS A 77 -6.19 10.73 -20.63
N PRO A 78 -5.21 10.56 -21.53
CA PRO A 78 -5.18 9.43 -22.45
C PRO A 78 -4.85 8.12 -21.73
N GLY A 79 -5.33 7.01 -22.29
CA GLY A 79 -4.93 5.68 -21.83
C GLY A 79 -5.41 5.33 -20.42
N ARG A 80 -6.57 5.84 -19.95
CA ARG A 80 -7.11 5.47 -18.64
C ARG A 80 -8.21 4.41 -18.75
N LEU A 81 -8.33 3.65 -17.67
CA LEU A 81 -9.45 2.77 -17.38
C LEU A 81 -10.02 3.20 -16.03
N VAL A 82 -11.26 3.68 -16.03
CA VAL A 82 -11.97 4.18 -14.85
C VAL A 82 -13.01 3.17 -14.42
N VAL A 83 -12.91 2.71 -13.18
CA VAL A 83 -13.90 1.84 -12.54
C VAL A 83 -14.54 2.58 -11.38
N GLU A 84 -15.86 2.70 -11.38
CA GLU A 84 -16.61 3.06 -10.18
C GLU A 84 -16.64 1.81 -9.28
N THR A 85 -15.98 1.87 -8.12
CA THR A 85 -15.85 0.73 -7.19
C THR A 85 -17.03 0.64 -6.23
N SER A 86 -17.66 1.77 -5.95
CA SER A 86 -18.91 1.95 -5.20
C SER A 86 -19.47 3.33 -5.57
N PRO A 87 -20.76 3.64 -5.31
CA PRO A 87 -21.35 4.92 -5.69
C PRO A 87 -20.48 6.12 -5.28
N GLY A 88 -20.10 6.94 -6.27
CA GLY A 88 -19.29 8.14 -6.06
C GLY A 88 -17.80 7.92 -5.79
N ASN A 89 -17.30 6.67 -5.79
CA ASN A 89 -15.91 6.32 -5.53
C ASN A 89 -15.30 5.55 -6.70
N PHE A 90 -14.15 6.00 -7.17
CA PHE A 90 -13.53 5.54 -8.41
C PHE A 90 -12.11 5.07 -8.18
N GLN A 91 -11.69 4.10 -8.97
CA GLN A 91 -10.28 3.81 -9.21
C GLN A 91 -9.97 4.08 -10.67
N VAL A 92 -8.73 4.48 -10.93
CA VAL A 92 -8.26 4.88 -12.25
C VAL A 92 -6.93 4.21 -12.50
N TRP A 93 -6.91 3.31 -13.47
CA TRP A 93 -5.66 2.88 -14.07
C TRP A 93 -5.25 3.87 -15.15
N ILE A 94 -3.96 4.19 -15.24
CA ILE A 94 -3.38 5.04 -16.27
C ILE A 94 -2.23 4.28 -16.92
N LYS A 95 -2.35 4.00 -18.23
CA LYS A 95 -1.32 3.37 -19.05
C LYS A 95 -0.33 4.41 -19.52
N ALA A 96 0.92 4.31 -19.08
CA ALA A 96 1.99 5.24 -19.38
C ALA A 96 2.77 4.86 -20.64
N GLY A 97 3.21 5.85 -21.41
CA GLY A 97 4.12 5.65 -22.55
C GLY A 97 5.52 5.13 -22.15
N ARG A 98 5.87 5.19 -20.87
CA ARG A 98 7.16 4.78 -20.30
C ARG A 98 6.97 3.99 -19.01
N CYS A 99 8.02 3.30 -18.58
CA CYS A 99 8.05 2.70 -17.25
C CYS A 99 8.09 3.78 -16.15
N ILE A 100 7.43 3.50 -15.03
CA ILE A 100 7.31 4.35 -13.84
C ILE A 100 7.78 3.53 -12.65
N SER A 101 8.79 4.04 -11.95
CA SER A 101 9.32 3.38 -10.75
C SER A 101 8.33 3.46 -9.59
N ASN A 102 8.40 2.55 -8.62
CA ASN A 102 7.52 2.60 -7.44
C ASN A 102 7.66 3.90 -6.62
N PRO A 103 8.87 4.46 -6.39
CA PRO A 103 9.02 5.78 -5.80
C PRO A 103 8.26 6.88 -6.56
N GLU A 104 8.29 6.83 -7.89
CA GLU A 104 7.59 7.80 -8.73
C GLU A 104 6.07 7.59 -8.71
N LYS A 105 5.60 6.32 -8.72
CA LYS A 105 4.17 6.01 -8.52
C LYS A 105 3.65 6.58 -7.19
N ARG A 106 4.41 6.42 -6.09
CA ARG A 106 4.05 7.01 -4.79
C ARG A 106 3.98 8.53 -4.83
N TYR A 107 4.86 9.20 -5.57
CA TYR A 107 4.77 10.63 -5.79
C TYR A 107 3.45 11.00 -6.48
N TRP A 108 3.11 10.32 -7.59
CA TRP A 108 1.88 10.62 -8.33
C TRP A 108 0.61 10.31 -7.54
N ILE A 109 0.57 9.22 -6.78
CA ILE A 109 -0.55 8.88 -5.87
C ILE A 109 -0.81 10.05 -4.91
N ARG A 110 0.24 10.61 -4.28
CA ARG A 110 0.12 11.77 -3.39
C ARG A 110 -0.30 13.04 -4.13
N PHE A 111 0.30 13.31 -5.30
CA PHE A 111 -0.04 14.46 -6.13
C PHE A 111 -1.55 14.48 -6.45
N PHE A 112 -2.10 13.32 -6.78
CA PHE A 112 -3.53 13.16 -7.08
C PHE A 112 -4.44 13.07 -5.86
N ARG A 113 -3.89 13.14 -4.64
CA ARG A 113 -4.62 12.89 -3.38
C ARG A 113 -5.42 11.59 -3.44
N ALA A 114 -4.87 10.59 -4.11
CA ALA A 114 -5.34 9.22 -4.07
C ALA A 114 -4.92 8.58 -2.75
N ASP A 115 -5.51 7.44 -2.40
CA ASP A 115 -5.18 6.76 -1.15
C ASP A 115 -3.66 6.49 -1.03
N SER A 116 -3.02 7.14 -0.04
CA SER A 116 -1.58 7.04 0.21
C SER A 116 -1.18 5.83 1.06
N ALA A 117 -2.13 5.20 1.78
CA ALA A 117 -1.91 3.93 2.48
C ALA A 117 -1.68 2.77 1.50
N CYS A 118 -1.81 3.07 0.22
CA CYS A 118 -2.03 2.15 -0.84
C CYS A 118 -0.76 2.06 -1.71
N ASP A 119 0.23 1.29 -1.21
CA ASP A 119 1.55 1.12 -1.85
C ASP A 119 1.44 0.55 -3.29
N PRO A 120 2.27 1.02 -4.24
CA PRO A 120 2.23 0.55 -5.62
C PRO A 120 2.81 -0.86 -5.84
N ASN A 121 3.52 -1.45 -4.88
CA ASN A 121 4.03 -2.82 -5.01
C ASN A 121 2.87 -3.83 -5.02
N LEU A 122 2.78 -4.62 -6.08
CA LEU A 122 1.83 -5.74 -6.22
C LEU A 122 0.37 -5.33 -6.08
N ARG A 123 0.03 -4.11 -6.51
CA ARG A 123 -1.28 -3.53 -6.27
C ARG A 123 -2.37 -4.15 -7.15
N TRP A 124 -3.51 -4.44 -6.54
CA TRP A 124 -4.70 -4.98 -7.18
C TRP A 124 -5.79 -3.92 -7.28
N GLY A 125 -6.41 -3.79 -8.45
CA GLY A 125 -7.59 -2.95 -8.65
C GLY A 125 -8.87 -3.79 -8.67
N ARG A 126 -10.02 -3.23 -8.30
CA ARG A 126 -11.33 -3.91 -8.42
C ARG A 126 -11.60 -4.32 -9.87
N CYS A 127 -12.13 -5.53 -10.03
CA CYS A 127 -12.61 -6.01 -11.31
C CYS A 127 -14.03 -5.46 -11.59
N PRO A 128 -14.25 -4.74 -12.71
CA PRO A 128 -15.60 -4.32 -13.08
C PRO A 128 -16.46 -5.53 -13.47
N GLY A 129 -17.75 -5.47 -13.11
CA GLY A 129 -18.70 -6.57 -13.30
C GLY A 129 -18.88 -7.48 -12.08
N PHE A 130 -18.21 -7.17 -10.96
CA PHE A 130 -18.35 -7.88 -9.70
C PHE A 130 -18.74 -6.92 -8.57
N ARG A 131 -19.47 -7.43 -7.58
CA ARG A 131 -19.92 -6.66 -6.41
C ARG A 131 -18.75 -6.36 -5.47
N ASN A 132 -18.78 -5.17 -4.88
CA ASN A 132 -17.86 -4.75 -3.84
C ASN A 132 -18.40 -5.18 -2.47
N CYS A 133 -18.03 -6.39 -2.04
CA CYS A 133 -18.56 -7.04 -0.83
C CYS A 133 -18.03 -6.46 0.50
N LYS A 134 -17.48 -5.24 0.53
CA LYS A 134 -17.00 -4.65 1.80
C LYS A 134 -18.21 -4.32 2.65
N SER A 135 -18.20 -4.72 3.92
CA SER A 135 -19.31 -4.56 4.88
C SER A 135 -19.89 -3.14 4.88
N LYS A 136 -19.04 -2.11 4.86
CA LYS A 136 -19.45 -0.69 4.82
C LYS A 136 -20.35 -0.29 3.63
N TYR A 137 -20.41 -1.09 2.58
CA TYR A 137 -21.29 -0.84 1.42
C TYR A 137 -22.51 -1.75 1.38
N GLY A 138 -22.62 -2.72 2.29
CA GLY A 138 -23.78 -3.60 2.38
C GLY A 138 -25.00 -2.81 2.86
N LYS A 139 -26.04 -2.75 2.04
CA LYS A 139 -27.37 -2.25 2.44
C LYS A 139 -28.37 -3.38 2.21
N ASN A 140 -28.98 -3.87 3.28
CA ASN A 140 -29.97 -4.98 3.25
C ASN A 140 -29.46 -6.21 2.47
N GLY A 141 -28.19 -6.60 2.69
CA GLY A 141 -27.56 -7.72 1.98
C GLY A 141 -27.18 -7.45 0.52
N GLN A 142 -27.45 -6.25 0.00
CA GLN A 142 -27.04 -5.84 -1.35
C GLN A 142 -25.73 -5.08 -1.32
N PHE A 143 -24.81 -5.48 -2.20
CA PHE A 143 -23.52 -4.80 -2.40
C PHE A 143 -23.47 -4.13 -3.77
N PRO A 144 -22.84 -2.94 -3.90
CA PRO A 144 -22.77 -2.23 -5.16
C PRO A 144 -21.94 -2.99 -6.20
N LEU A 145 -22.40 -2.97 -7.45
CA LEU A 145 -21.66 -3.53 -8.58
C LEU A 145 -20.53 -2.55 -8.96
N SER A 146 -19.29 -3.05 -9.08
CA SER A 146 -18.20 -2.25 -9.63
C SER A 146 -18.40 -2.10 -11.14
N ARG A 147 -18.40 -0.87 -11.67
CA ARG A 147 -18.74 -0.58 -13.08
C ARG A 147 -17.57 -0.02 -13.84
N LEU A 148 -17.36 -0.48 -15.07
CA LEU A 148 -16.43 0.16 -16.00
C LEU A 148 -17.09 1.41 -16.57
N VAL A 149 -16.60 2.59 -16.17
CA VAL A 149 -17.19 3.89 -16.53
C VAL A 149 -16.52 4.48 -17.76
N TRP A 150 -15.21 4.35 -17.88
CA TRP A 150 -14.46 4.87 -19.02
C TRP A 150 -13.29 3.97 -19.36
N LEU A 151 -12.98 3.89 -20.65
CA LEU A 151 -11.87 3.10 -21.14
C LEU A 151 -11.30 3.69 -22.43
N ASP A 152 -10.04 4.06 -22.36
CA ASP A 152 -9.20 4.36 -23.51
C ASP A 152 -8.05 3.35 -23.57
N TRP A 153 -8.15 2.38 -24.47
CA TRP A 153 -7.08 1.40 -24.72
C TRP A 153 -6.17 1.78 -25.89
N LYS A 154 -6.52 2.81 -26.67
CA LYS A 154 -5.79 3.17 -27.90
C LYS A 154 -4.61 4.08 -27.60
N ASN A 155 -4.77 4.99 -26.64
CA ASN A 155 -3.75 5.97 -26.32
C ASN A 155 -2.97 5.58 -25.06
N VAL A 156 -1.89 6.32 -24.81
CA VAL A 156 -1.06 6.22 -23.62
C VAL A 156 -0.84 7.61 -23.02
N ALA A 157 -0.81 7.69 -21.69
CA ALA A 157 -0.53 8.92 -20.97
C ALA A 157 0.95 9.32 -21.07
N GLN A 158 1.19 10.62 -21.22
CA GLN A 158 2.51 11.23 -21.26
C GLN A 158 2.91 11.71 -19.86
N ILE A 159 3.11 10.75 -18.95
CA ILE A 159 3.36 11.03 -17.53
C ILE A 159 4.74 11.69 -17.37
N PRO A 160 4.82 12.95 -16.86
CA PRO A 160 6.09 13.65 -16.67
C PRO A 160 7.04 12.85 -15.79
N LYS A 161 8.35 12.95 -16.03
CA LYS A 161 9.34 12.42 -15.08
C LYS A 161 9.41 13.33 -13.87
N VAL A 162 9.54 12.73 -12.69
CA VAL A 162 9.73 13.47 -11.44
C VAL A 162 11.16 13.29 -10.96
N ALA A 163 11.84 14.40 -10.68
CA ALA A 163 13.11 14.37 -9.96
C ALA A 163 12.82 14.03 -8.49
N LEU A 164 12.97 12.76 -8.14
CA LEU A 164 12.86 12.33 -6.75
C LEU A 164 14.19 12.59 -6.07
N SER A 165 14.18 13.27 -4.93
CA SER A 165 15.37 13.33 -4.10
C SER A 165 15.76 11.89 -3.75
N LYS A 166 16.99 11.51 -4.10
CA LYS A 166 17.57 10.28 -3.58
C LYS A 166 17.62 10.50 -2.07
N LYS A 167 16.65 9.96 -1.32
CA LYS A 167 16.87 9.75 0.11
C LYS A 167 18.05 8.80 0.17
N THR A 168 19.24 9.34 0.42
CA THR A 168 20.41 8.57 0.79
C THR A 168 19.93 7.72 1.96
N VAL A 169 19.84 6.40 1.76
CA VAL A 169 19.74 5.49 2.89
C VAL A 169 21.10 5.64 3.54
N ASP A 170 21.18 6.55 4.53
CA ASP A 170 22.37 6.69 5.35
C ASP A 170 22.64 5.31 5.93
N ARG A 171 23.66 4.65 5.37
CA ARG A 171 24.29 3.46 5.94
C ARG A 171 25.31 3.86 7.01
N GLN A 172 25.36 5.15 7.36
CA GLN A 172 26.12 5.62 8.50
C GLN A 172 25.65 4.83 9.73
N PRO A 173 26.57 4.23 10.51
CA PRO A 173 26.21 3.61 11.77
C PRO A 173 25.43 4.62 12.62
N ILE A 174 24.34 4.16 13.23
CA ILE A 174 23.49 5.01 14.06
C ILE A 174 24.33 5.45 15.27
N LYS A 175 24.88 6.67 15.24
CA LYS A 175 25.60 7.25 16.37
C LYS A 175 24.63 8.07 17.22
N VAL A 176 24.36 7.58 18.43
CA VAL A 176 23.71 8.37 19.47
C VAL A 176 24.74 9.41 19.93
N ARG A 177 24.41 10.72 19.89
CA ARG A 177 25.28 11.72 20.55
C ARG A 177 25.29 11.36 22.04
N ALA A 178 26.47 11.09 22.59
CA ALA A 178 26.62 10.61 23.96
C ALA A 178 25.84 11.52 24.91
N ILE A 179 24.73 11.02 25.46
CA ILE A 179 24.07 11.64 26.59
C ILE A 179 24.91 11.20 27.80
N THR A 180 25.66 12.11 28.39
CA THR A 180 26.50 11.91 29.59
C THR A 180 25.69 11.68 30.87
N GLN A 181 24.44 11.20 30.75
CA GLN A 181 23.55 10.95 31.87
C GLN A 181 23.36 9.44 31.99
N CYS A 182 24.31 8.80 32.68
CA CYS A 182 24.16 7.44 33.16
C CYS A 182 23.01 7.44 34.18
N LEU A 183 21.78 7.23 33.73
CA LEU A 183 20.66 6.95 34.62
C LEU A 183 20.88 5.54 35.18
N SER A 184 21.63 5.44 36.28
CA SER A 184 21.71 4.22 37.08
C SER A 184 20.33 3.92 37.66
N GLY A 185 19.68 2.90 37.13
CA GLY A 185 18.36 2.49 37.57
C GLY A 185 18.04 1.08 37.10
N ASN A 186 17.07 0.46 37.77
CA ASN A 186 16.61 -0.91 37.50
C ASN A 186 16.40 -1.16 35.98
N PRO A 187 16.67 -2.38 35.51
CA PRO A 187 16.41 -2.77 34.13
C PRO A 187 14.95 -2.49 33.78
N ILE A 188 14.73 -1.70 32.74
CA ILE A 188 13.39 -1.42 32.23
C ILE A 188 12.95 -2.50 31.25
N LEU A 189 11.68 -2.85 31.32
CA LEU A 189 11.03 -3.81 30.45
C LEU A 189 10.11 -3.09 29.46
N ARG A 190 9.86 -3.71 28.31
CA ARG A 190 8.93 -3.19 27.31
C ARG A 190 7.54 -2.91 27.89
N THR A 191 7.08 -3.77 28.80
CA THR A 191 5.77 -3.66 29.48
C THR A 191 5.61 -2.38 30.28
N ASP A 192 6.71 -1.80 30.79
CA ASP A 192 6.68 -0.53 31.54
C ASP A 192 6.29 0.66 30.65
N TYR A 193 6.32 0.47 29.33
CA TYR A 193 6.10 1.50 28.32
C TYR A 193 4.86 1.22 27.47
N ASP A 194 3.94 0.39 27.93
CA ASP A 194 2.73 0.08 27.18
C ASP A 194 1.90 1.33 26.85
N ARG A 195 1.58 1.49 25.57
CA ARG A 195 0.78 2.59 25.00
C ARG A 195 -0.51 2.08 24.35
N GLY A 196 -0.84 0.79 24.48
CA GLY A 196 -2.01 0.17 23.83
C GLY A 196 -1.86 -0.04 22.32
N ASP A 197 -0.71 0.30 21.75
CA ASP A 197 -0.32 0.00 20.36
C ASP A 197 1.13 -0.49 20.33
N GLU A 198 1.33 -1.66 19.74
CA GLU A 198 2.64 -2.32 19.68
C GLU A 198 3.75 -1.42 19.13
N SER A 199 3.46 -0.60 18.12
CA SER A 199 4.47 0.28 17.52
C SER A 199 4.77 1.49 18.38
N ALA A 200 3.76 2.06 19.04
CA ALA A 200 3.90 3.15 19.99
C ALA A 200 4.66 2.70 21.26
N THR A 201 4.35 1.51 21.77
CA THR A 201 5.06 0.87 22.89
C THR A 201 6.53 0.65 22.53
N ASP A 202 6.82 0.01 21.40
CA ASP A 202 8.19 -0.22 20.92
C ASP A 202 8.97 1.09 20.79
N PHE A 203 8.34 2.14 20.27
CA PHE A 203 8.98 3.44 20.08
C PHE A 203 9.30 4.12 21.41
N ALA A 204 8.34 4.15 22.35
CA ALA A 204 8.54 4.73 23.68
C ALA A 204 9.64 4.00 24.45
N TYR A 205 9.64 2.66 24.35
CA TYR A 205 10.64 1.81 24.98
C TYR A 205 12.04 2.00 24.39
N ALA A 206 12.17 2.00 23.05
CA ALA A 206 13.43 2.26 22.36
C ALA A 206 14.02 3.62 22.73
N LEU A 207 13.17 4.66 22.81
CA LEU A 207 13.59 6.00 23.21
C LEU A 207 14.13 6.02 24.65
N ALA A 208 13.52 5.27 25.56
CA ALA A 208 13.97 5.16 26.95
C ALA A 208 15.32 4.44 27.06
N LEU A 209 15.52 3.33 26.36
CA LEU A 209 16.79 2.60 26.33
C LEU A 209 17.93 3.46 25.75
N LEU A 210 17.68 4.13 24.62
CA LEU A 210 18.67 4.99 23.98
C LEU A 210 19.04 6.19 24.85
N ARG A 211 18.08 6.78 25.59
CA ARG A 211 18.36 7.85 26.58
C ARG A 211 19.21 7.39 27.75
N ARG A 212 19.15 6.09 28.10
CA ARG A 212 20.03 5.47 29.09
C ARG A 212 21.40 5.07 28.53
N GLY A 213 21.68 5.38 27.26
CA GLY A 213 22.93 5.05 26.59
C GLY A 213 23.04 3.60 26.12
N THR A 214 21.92 2.86 26.03
CA THR A 214 21.94 1.50 25.45
C THR A 214 22.27 1.57 23.98
N ASP A 215 23.15 0.67 23.51
CA ASP A 215 23.54 0.58 22.12
C ASP A 215 22.34 0.27 21.20
N PRO A 216 22.19 0.95 20.04
CA PRO A 216 21.11 0.71 19.08
C PRO A 216 20.92 -0.76 18.66
N GLU A 217 22.00 -1.55 18.54
CA GLU A 217 21.91 -2.97 18.19
C GLU A 217 21.29 -3.77 19.35
N VAL A 218 21.70 -3.48 20.59
CA VAL A 218 21.11 -4.08 21.79
C VAL A 218 19.63 -3.71 21.91
N VAL A 219 19.24 -2.47 21.56
CA VAL A 219 17.83 -2.07 21.52
C VAL A 219 17.05 -2.89 20.49
N ALA A 220 17.63 -3.17 19.32
CA ALA A 220 17.00 -4.00 18.30
C ALA A 220 16.76 -5.44 18.80
N ASP A 221 17.77 -6.02 19.46
CA ASP A 221 17.68 -7.37 20.01
C ASP A 221 16.63 -7.46 21.12
N ARG A 222 16.57 -6.46 22.02
CA ARG A 222 15.54 -6.42 23.07
C ARG A 222 14.15 -6.30 22.49
N LEU A 223 13.94 -5.46 21.49
CA LEU A 223 12.64 -5.38 20.80
C LEU A 223 12.26 -6.67 20.08
N LEU A 224 13.23 -7.41 19.54
CA LEU A 224 12.99 -8.74 18.95
C LEU A 224 12.53 -9.77 19.98
N GLN A 225 13.11 -9.73 21.18
CA GLN A 225 12.85 -10.70 22.25
C GLN A 225 11.59 -10.36 23.05
N GLU A 226 11.36 -9.09 23.37
CA GLU A 226 10.30 -8.66 24.29
C GLU A 226 8.97 -8.35 23.58
N ARG A 227 8.97 -8.25 22.25
CA ARG A 227 7.74 -8.01 21.48
C ARG A 227 6.98 -9.30 21.21
N GLU A 228 5.73 -9.33 21.66
CA GLU A 228 4.85 -10.50 21.55
C GLU A 228 4.16 -10.60 20.18
N ASP A 229 3.72 -9.48 19.59
CA ASP A 229 2.92 -9.50 18.36
C ASP A 229 3.63 -8.85 17.14
N TRP A 230 4.01 -9.72 16.20
CA TRP A 230 4.61 -9.36 14.91
C TRP A 230 3.62 -9.39 13.74
N THR A 231 2.32 -9.42 13.98
CA THR A 231 1.29 -9.62 12.94
C THR A 231 1.39 -8.63 11.79
N HIS A 232 1.75 -7.37 12.07
CA HIS A 232 1.92 -6.32 11.05
C HIS A 232 3.32 -6.26 10.41
N HIS A 233 4.27 -7.03 10.93
CA HIS A 233 5.68 -7.03 10.52
C HIS A 233 6.24 -8.44 10.27
N LYS A 234 5.38 -9.39 9.88
CA LYS A 234 5.77 -10.80 9.64
C LYS A 234 6.95 -10.93 8.65
N GLY A 235 7.96 -11.71 9.06
CA GLY A 235 9.13 -12.09 8.27
C GLY A 235 10.37 -11.24 8.53
N GLN A 236 11.54 -11.90 8.58
CA GLN A 236 12.83 -11.31 8.98
C GLN A 236 13.14 -9.97 8.30
N ARG A 237 12.94 -9.86 6.98
CA ARG A 237 13.20 -8.62 6.25
C ARG A 237 12.31 -7.46 6.69
N ARG A 238 11.04 -7.73 7.01
CA ARG A 238 10.09 -6.70 7.49
C ARG A 238 10.37 -6.31 8.94
N GLN A 239 10.74 -7.27 9.78
CA GLN A 239 11.17 -7.02 11.16
C GLN A 239 12.43 -6.14 11.19
N ALA A 240 13.47 -6.49 10.42
CA ALA A 240 14.70 -5.71 10.34
C ALA A 240 14.44 -4.26 9.85
N ALA A 241 13.63 -4.10 8.81
CA ALA A 241 13.25 -2.78 8.31
C ALA A 241 12.43 -1.96 9.33
N TYR A 242 11.56 -2.63 10.09
CA TYR A 242 10.80 -2.01 11.16
C TYR A 242 11.71 -1.51 12.28
N LEU A 243 12.56 -2.37 12.84
CA LEU A 243 13.49 -2.05 13.92
C LEU A 243 14.41 -0.90 13.53
N GLN A 244 15.02 -0.98 12.34
CA GLN A 244 15.89 0.07 11.82
C GLN A 244 15.17 1.42 11.77
N ARG A 245 13.90 1.45 11.32
CA ARG A 245 13.10 2.68 11.26
C ARG A 245 12.76 3.22 12.66
N THR A 246 12.35 2.35 13.58
CA THR A 246 11.97 2.72 14.95
C THR A 246 13.15 3.31 15.70
N ILE A 247 14.30 2.63 15.67
CA ILE A 247 15.53 3.05 16.36
C ILE A 247 16.08 4.34 15.74
N ARG A 248 16.14 4.42 14.40
CA ARG A 248 16.57 5.65 13.71
C ARG A 248 15.71 6.84 14.13
N ARG A 249 14.40 6.67 14.17
CA ARG A 249 13.49 7.76 14.57
C ARG A 249 13.72 8.19 16.02
N ALA A 250 13.96 7.24 16.92
CA ALA A 250 14.24 7.55 18.32
C ALA A 250 15.57 8.31 18.47
N VAL A 251 16.62 7.91 17.74
CA VAL A 251 17.90 8.63 17.71
C VAL A 251 17.78 10.02 17.10
N GLU A 252 16.98 10.19 16.05
CA GLU A 252 16.67 11.52 15.49
C GLU A 252 16.03 12.44 16.54
N ILE A 253 15.16 11.94 17.42
CA ILE A 253 14.57 12.73 18.51
C ILE A 253 15.60 13.07 19.60
N ILE A 254 16.51 12.14 19.92
CA ILE A 254 17.54 12.36 20.94
C ILE A 254 18.58 13.38 20.47
N ASN A 255 18.91 13.38 19.17
CA ASN A 255 19.94 14.24 18.60
C ASN A 255 19.42 15.64 18.20
N GLN A 256 18.11 15.89 18.33
CA GLN A 256 17.47 17.21 18.16
C GLN A 256 17.68 18.07 19.40
#